data_AF-A0A365XU69-F1
#
_entry.id   AF-A0A365XU69-F1
#
_cell.length_a   1.000
_cell.length_b   1.000
_cell.length_c   1.000
_cell.angle_alpha   90.00
_cell.angle_beta   90.00
_cell.angle_gamma   90.00
#
_symmetry.space_group_name_H-M   'P 1'
#
loop_
_entity.id
_entity.type
_entity.pdbx_description
1 polymer ?
#
loop_
_entity_poly.entity_id
_entity_poly.type
_entity_poly.pdbx_seq_one_letter_code
_entity_poly.pdbx_strand_id
1 'polypeptide(L)'
;MTHYDISKLEHLERKTEWKKNYAYHAAVNQLLMLPVLLITGGSLTFFLLQSRQLHSIYGLIASIAILTGILLFVLIARRGKKQVLANISQKQVCLAKILKSNAHSQVYYGIFSTNDTRWDTALLQHISDRVINISADTNNPDNQTVAQLLESSLITVGMRSQSLPTSFTGGHEIYVKPFDFSNMDKAAYDYIQHRNGIFPVLYVNHTYVPVVLRDYIIALDK
;
A
#
# COMPACT_ATOMS: atom_id res chain seq x y z
N MET A 1 13.30 -18.76 -15.19
CA MET A 1 13.22 -18.52 -13.73
C MET A 1 13.69 -17.10 -13.48
N THR A 2 12.82 -16.19 -13.04
CA THR A 2 13.16 -14.76 -12.87
C THR A 2 13.89 -14.55 -11.54
N HIS A 3 15.22 -14.50 -11.57
CA HIS A 3 16.00 -14.16 -10.38
C HIS A 3 15.84 -12.67 -10.06
N TYR A 4 15.27 -12.37 -8.89
CA TYR A 4 15.41 -11.07 -8.26
C TYR A 4 16.81 -10.97 -7.65
N ASP A 5 17.47 -9.84 -7.86
CA ASP A 5 18.76 -9.58 -7.26
C ASP A 5 18.55 -9.26 -5.77
N ILE A 6 18.85 -10.26 -4.93
CA ILE A 6 18.66 -10.22 -3.48
C ILE A 6 19.44 -9.05 -2.88
N SER A 7 20.61 -8.71 -3.43
CA SER A 7 21.42 -7.58 -2.94
C SER A 7 20.69 -6.24 -3.07
N LYS A 8 19.85 -6.07 -4.10
CA LYS A 8 19.02 -4.87 -4.31
C LYS A 8 17.85 -4.81 -3.34
N LEU A 9 17.26 -5.95 -3.00
CA LEU A 9 16.19 -6.07 -1.99
C LEU A 9 16.74 -5.78 -0.59
N GLU A 10 17.92 -6.30 -0.26
CA GLU A 10 18.65 -5.97 0.97
C GLU A 10 19.00 -4.49 1.04
N HIS A 11 19.43 -3.90 -0.08
CA HIS A 11 19.74 -2.48 -0.14
C HIS A 11 18.50 -1.60 0.09
N LEU A 12 17.36 -2.02 -0.44
CA LEU A 12 16.07 -1.39 -0.17
C LEU A 12 15.68 -1.46 1.31
N GLU A 13 15.96 -2.59 1.97
CA GLU A 13 15.72 -2.73 3.40
C GLU A 13 16.59 -1.75 4.21
N ARG A 14 17.83 -1.53 3.80
CA ARG A 14 18.81 -0.69 4.51
C ARG A 14 18.69 0.81 4.19
N LYS A 15 18.26 1.20 2.99
CA LYS A 15 18.17 2.61 2.58
C LYS A 15 16.88 3.28 3.05
N THR A 16 16.95 3.92 4.20
CA THR A 16 15.86 4.74 4.78
C THR A 16 15.42 5.89 3.86
N GLU A 17 16.32 6.42 3.02
CA GLU A 17 16.03 7.48 2.05
C GLU A 17 14.94 7.10 1.06
N TRP A 18 14.99 5.89 0.51
CA TRP A 18 14.00 5.45 -0.50
C TRP A 18 12.66 5.11 0.13
N LYS A 19 12.70 4.54 1.34
CA LYS A 19 11.52 4.34 2.18
C LYS A 19 10.77 5.66 2.46
N LYS A 20 11.45 6.82 2.49
CA LYS A 20 10.82 8.15 2.68
C LYS A 20 9.85 8.53 1.56
N ASN A 21 10.17 8.20 0.31
CA ASN A 21 9.32 8.55 -0.83
C ASN A 21 7.98 7.79 -0.78
N TYR A 22 8.02 6.52 -0.34
CA TYR A 22 6.83 5.70 -0.13
C TYR A 22 6.03 6.08 1.13
N ALA A 23 6.72 6.56 2.17
CA ALA A 23 6.09 7.10 3.39
C ALA A 23 5.15 8.27 3.10
N TYR A 24 5.55 9.12 2.16
CA TYR A 24 4.81 10.32 1.80
C TYR A 24 3.43 9.98 1.23
N HIS A 25 3.35 8.98 0.35
CA HIS A 25 2.07 8.56 -0.25
C HIS A 25 1.14 7.86 0.74
N ALA A 26 1.68 7.13 1.73
CA ALA A 26 0.87 6.43 2.72
C ALA A 26 0.37 7.32 3.88
N ALA A 27 1.07 8.41 4.20
CA ALA A 27 0.72 9.31 5.30
C ALA A 27 -0.43 10.28 4.97
N VAL A 28 -0.81 10.40 3.70
CA VAL A 28 -1.73 11.45 3.23
C VAL A 28 -3.19 11.17 3.62
N ASN A 29 -3.58 9.93 3.89
CA ASN A 29 -4.96 9.52 3.64
C ASN A 29 -5.98 9.53 4.78
N GLN A 30 -5.70 10.00 6.01
CA GLN A 30 -6.77 10.07 7.02
C GLN A 30 -6.62 11.17 8.07
N LEU A 31 -5.40 11.48 8.52
CA LEU A 31 -5.20 12.48 9.59
C LEU A 31 -5.11 13.92 9.07
N LEU A 32 -4.89 14.11 7.76
CA LEU A 32 -4.84 15.43 7.12
C LEU A 32 -6.22 16.00 6.76
N MET A 33 -7.29 15.18 6.79
CA MET A 33 -8.65 15.66 6.54
C MET A 33 -9.21 16.49 7.71
N LEU A 34 -8.81 16.18 8.94
CA LEU A 34 -9.39 16.79 10.14
C LEU A 34 -9.10 18.30 10.24
N PRO A 35 -7.86 18.78 9.98
CA PRO A 35 -7.59 20.22 9.96
C PRO A 35 -8.19 20.91 8.74
N VAL A 36 -8.28 20.24 7.59
CA VAL A 36 -8.93 20.79 6.39
C VAL A 36 -10.42 20.99 6.63
N LEU A 37 -11.11 20.03 7.27
CA LEU A 37 -12.51 20.14 7.68
C LEU A 37 -12.75 21.25 8.70
N LEU A 38 -11.81 21.46 9.63
CA LEU A 38 -11.89 22.59 10.56
C LEU A 38 -11.71 23.94 9.86
N ILE A 39 -10.83 24.03 8.88
CA ILE A 39 -10.61 25.26 8.10
C ILE A 39 -11.81 25.53 7.18
N THR A 40 -12.30 24.55 6.43
CA THR A 40 -13.47 24.73 5.53
C THR A 40 -14.76 24.92 6.31
N GLY A 41 -14.99 24.13 7.37
CA GLY A 41 -16.14 24.31 8.27
C GLY A 41 -16.11 25.65 8.99
N GLY A 42 -14.95 26.07 9.51
CA GLY A 42 -14.75 27.39 10.12
C GLY A 42 -14.96 28.55 9.14
N SER A 43 -14.51 28.40 7.90
CA SER A 43 -14.68 29.41 6.84
C SER A 43 -16.13 29.52 6.37
N LEU A 44 -16.83 28.38 6.24
CA LEU A 44 -18.23 28.34 5.81
C LEU A 44 -19.17 28.91 6.88
N THR A 45 -18.94 28.56 8.15
CA THR A 45 -19.68 29.13 9.28
C THR A 45 -19.43 30.63 9.40
N PHE A 46 -18.20 31.10 9.20
CA PHE A 46 -17.87 32.52 9.15
C PHE A 46 -18.57 33.26 7.99
N PHE A 47 -18.63 32.66 6.80
CA PHE A 47 -19.32 33.22 5.64
C PHE A 47 -20.84 33.35 5.86
N LEU A 48 -21.47 32.36 6.52
CA LEU A 48 -22.89 32.39 6.86
C LEU A 48 -23.21 33.43 7.95
N LEU A 49 -22.29 33.60 8.92
CA LEU A 49 -22.40 34.58 10.01
C LEU A 49 -22.13 36.03 9.57
N GLN A 50 -21.43 36.26 8.45
CA GLN A 50 -21.18 37.59 7.87
C GLN A 50 -22.46 38.31 7.39
N SER A 51 -23.59 37.62 7.29
CA SER A 51 -24.88 38.20 6.89
C SER A 51 -25.46 39.20 7.91
N ARG A 52 -24.87 39.35 9.11
CA ARG A 52 -25.26 40.37 10.09
C ARG A 52 -24.04 41.09 10.68
N GLN A 53 -24.14 42.42 10.74
CA GLN A 53 -23.10 43.38 11.11
C GLN A 53 -22.40 43.11 12.47
N LEU A 54 -21.34 42.30 12.48
CA LEU A 54 -20.40 42.18 13.62
C LEU A 54 -18.96 42.07 13.09
N HIS A 55 -18.45 43.13 12.46
CA HIS A 55 -17.32 43.03 11.53
C HIS A 55 -15.91 43.02 12.17
N SER A 56 -15.68 43.59 13.36
CA SER A 56 -14.29 43.80 13.83
C SER A 56 -13.73 42.70 14.75
N ILE A 57 -14.49 42.26 15.76
CA ILE A 57 -13.98 41.32 16.77
C ILE A 57 -14.04 39.87 16.26
N TYR A 58 -15.11 39.51 15.56
CA TYR A 58 -15.29 38.17 15.00
C TYR A 58 -14.31 37.87 13.86
N GLY A 59 -13.95 38.86 13.05
CA GLY A 59 -12.90 38.72 12.03
C GLY A 59 -11.53 38.42 12.64
N LEU A 60 -11.22 39.06 13.77
CA LEU A 60 -9.97 38.84 14.50
C LEU A 60 -9.95 37.43 15.12
N ILE A 61 -11.03 37.00 15.78
CA ILE A 61 -11.16 35.64 16.33
C ILE A 61 -11.06 34.57 15.22
N ALA A 62 -11.70 34.78 14.07
CA ALA A 62 -11.64 33.86 12.94
C ALA A 62 -10.22 33.76 12.35
N SER A 63 -9.51 34.89 12.22
CA SER A 63 -8.12 34.90 11.74
C SER A 63 -7.18 34.13 12.67
N ILE A 64 -7.37 34.25 13.98
CA ILE A 64 -6.61 33.48 14.99
C ILE A 64 -6.94 32.00 14.88
N ALA A 65 -8.22 31.64 14.71
CA ALA A 65 -8.64 30.24 14.56
C ALA A 65 -8.02 29.59 13.31
N ILE A 66 -8.00 30.30 12.18
CA ILE A 66 -7.37 29.83 10.94
C ILE A 66 -5.86 29.63 11.14
N LEU A 67 -5.16 30.62 11.71
CA LEU A 67 -3.72 30.52 12.00
C LEU A 67 -3.40 29.34 12.92
N THR A 68 -4.22 29.12 13.94
CA THR A 68 -4.07 28.01 14.88
C THR A 68 -4.31 26.66 14.18
N GLY A 69 -5.30 26.59 13.29
CA GLY A 69 -5.58 25.41 12.46
C GLY A 69 -4.43 25.07 11.52
N ILE A 70 -3.84 26.08 10.86
CA ILE A 70 -2.65 25.91 10.01
C ILE A 70 -1.46 25.41 10.84
N LEU A 71 -1.22 25.99 12.02
CA LEU A 71 -0.12 25.58 12.90
C LEU A 71 -0.28 24.13 13.36
N LEU A 72 -1.49 23.74 13.78
CA LEU A 72 -1.83 22.37 14.17
C LEU A 72 -1.66 21.40 12.99
N PHE A 73 -2.10 21.78 11.79
CA PHE A 73 -1.90 20.99 10.57
C PHE A 73 -0.41 20.72 10.33
N VAL A 74 0.44 21.75 10.39
CA VAL A 74 1.89 21.59 10.19
C VAL A 74 2.51 20.67 11.24
N LEU A 75 2.10 20.78 12.51
CA LEU A 75 2.61 19.92 13.59
C LEU A 75 2.17 18.46 13.42
N ILE A 76 0.90 18.21 13.08
CA ILE A 76 0.35 16.87 12.86
C ILE A 76 1.00 16.23 11.62
N ALA A 77 1.12 16.97 10.51
CA ALA A 77 1.78 16.49 9.29
C ALA A 77 3.25 16.11 9.56
N ARG A 78 3.98 16.92 10.34
CA ARG A 78 5.37 16.62 10.73
C ARG A 78 5.46 15.39 11.63
N ARG A 79 4.56 15.24 12.61
CA ARG A 79 4.54 14.06 13.51
C ARG A 79 4.17 12.78 12.77
N GLY A 80 3.12 12.83 11.94
CA GLY A 80 2.70 11.70 11.10
C GLY A 80 3.82 11.25 10.17
N LYS A 81 4.51 12.19 9.50
CA LYS A 81 5.68 11.87 8.66
C LYS A 81 6.79 11.19 9.47
N LYS A 82 7.13 11.69 10.66
CA LYS A 82 8.16 11.08 11.53
C LYS A 82 7.78 9.68 11.99
N GLN A 83 6.53 9.47 12.40
CA GLN A 83 6.07 8.17 12.90
C GLN A 83 5.99 7.13 11.78
N VAL A 84 5.47 7.51 10.62
CA VAL A 84 5.45 6.65 9.43
C VAL A 84 6.88 6.30 9.01
N LEU A 85 7.81 7.25 9.04
CA LEU A 85 9.23 7.00 8.74
C LEU A 85 9.89 6.02 9.71
N ALA A 86 9.63 6.18 11.01
CA ALA A 86 10.14 5.26 12.02
C ALA A 86 9.59 3.83 11.81
N ASN A 87 8.30 3.70 11.51
CA ASN A 87 7.64 2.40 11.31
C ASN A 87 8.08 1.69 10.02
N ILE A 88 8.27 2.43 8.93
CA ILE A 88 8.75 1.86 7.66
C ILE A 88 10.18 1.33 7.77
N SER A 89 11.01 1.97 8.61
CA SER A 89 12.40 1.55 8.79
C SER A 89 12.54 0.15 9.42
N GLN A 90 11.54 -0.31 10.17
CA GLN A 90 11.63 -1.54 10.97
C GLN A 90 11.13 -2.81 10.27
N LYS A 91 10.32 -2.70 9.22
CA LYS A 91 9.75 -3.87 8.54
C LYS A 91 10.56 -4.24 7.28
N GLN A 92 10.69 -5.56 7.10
CA GLN A 92 11.39 -6.19 5.98
C GLN A 92 10.63 -6.00 4.66
N VAL A 93 11.37 -6.01 3.55
CA VAL A 93 10.82 -5.98 2.19
C VAL A 93 10.48 -7.41 1.82
N CYS A 94 9.29 -7.63 1.27
CA CYS A 94 8.89 -8.93 0.74
C CYS A 94 8.65 -8.88 -0.77
N LEU A 95 8.65 -10.04 -1.41
CA LEU A 95 8.17 -10.21 -2.78
C LEU A 95 6.71 -10.64 -2.74
N ALA A 96 5.94 -10.07 -3.66
CA ALA A 96 4.58 -10.50 -3.97
C ALA A 96 4.49 -10.98 -5.42
N LYS A 97 3.53 -11.86 -5.69
CA LYS A 97 3.21 -12.34 -7.04
C LYS A 97 1.74 -12.10 -7.36
N ILE A 98 1.46 -11.52 -8.52
CA ILE A 98 0.11 -11.34 -9.06
C ILE A 98 -0.50 -12.71 -9.39
N LEU A 99 -1.71 -12.96 -8.89
CA LEU A 99 -2.55 -14.13 -9.19
C LEU A 99 -3.60 -13.82 -10.25
N LYS A 100 -4.32 -12.70 -10.07
CA LYS A 100 -5.43 -12.29 -10.92
C LYS A 100 -5.38 -10.79 -11.13
N SER A 101 -5.50 -10.37 -12.39
CA SER A 101 -5.61 -8.97 -12.78
C SER A 101 -7.06 -8.60 -13.02
N ASN A 102 -7.49 -7.46 -12.50
CA ASN A 102 -8.58 -6.73 -13.13
C ASN A 102 -7.96 -5.54 -13.87
N ALA A 103 -7.74 -5.72 -15.18
CA ALA A 103 -7.13 -4.70 -16.02
C ALA A 103 -7.95 -3.39 -16.08
N HIS A 104 -9.26 -3.44 -15.84
CA HIS A 104 -10.12 -2.26 -15.86
C HIS A 104 -10.01 -1.41 -14.59
N SER A 105 -9.79 -2.03 -13.42
CA SER A 105 -9.67 -1.29 -12.15
C SER A 105 -8.24 -1.01 -11.72
N GLN A 106 -7.23 -1.52 -12.44
CA GLN A 106 -5.81 -1.45 -12.06
C GLN A 106 -5.52 -1.98 -10.65
N VAL A 107 -6.41 -2.84 -10.12
CA VAL A 107 -6.24 -3.54 -8.85
C VAL A 107 -5.92 -5.01 -9.16
N TYR A 108 -4.84 -5.49 -8.56
CA TYR A 108 -4.29 -6.82 -8.80
C TYR A 108 -4.24 -7.60 -7.49
N TYR A 109 -4.74 -8.82 -7.50
CA TYR A 109 -4.60 -9.72 -6.36
C TYR A 109 -3.21 -10.33 -6.37
N GLY A 110 -2.52 -10.21 -5.25
CA GLY A 110 -1.23 -10.84 -5.08
C GLY A 110 -1.13 -11.67 -3.81
N ILE A 111 -0.23 -12.63 -3.85
CA ILE A 111 0.24 -13.38 -2.68
C ILE A 111 1.65 -12.98 -2.31
N PHE A 112 1.97 -13.02 -1.03
CA PHE A 112 3.31 -12.71 -0.52
C PHE A 112 3.58 -13.45 0.78
N SER A 113 4.86 -13.54 1.16
CA SER A 113 5.31 -14.06 2.45
C SER A 113 6.14 -13.02 3.20
N THR A 114 6.19 -13.11 4.53
CA THR A 114 6.80 -12.08 5.40
C THR A 114 7.98 -12.59 6.22
N ASN A 115 8.27 -13.89 6.20
CA ASN A 115 9.27 -14.52 7.08
C ASN A 115 10.53 -14.93 6.29
N ASP A 116 11.12 -16.08 6.61
CA ASP A 116 12.33 -16.60 5.96
C ASP A 116 12.13 -16.89 4.46
N THR A 117 10.87 -17.06 4.04
CA THR A 117 10.48 -17.29 2.64
C THR A 117 10.05 -16.01 1.91
N ARG A 118 10.27 -14.82 2.48
CA ARG A 118 9.82 -13.52 1.92
C ARG A 118 10.35 -13.20 0.52
N TRP A 119 11.46 -13.82 0.10
CA TRP A 119 12.05 -13.65 -1.24
C TRP A 119 12.03 -14.94 -2.06
N ASP A 120 11.36 -16.00 -1.58
CA ASP A 120 11.28 -17.27 -2.28
C ASP A 120 10.30 -17.17 -3.47
N THR A 121 10.84 -16.83 -4.63
CA THR A 121 10.07 -16.76 -5.87
C THR A 121 9.55 -18.11 -6.34
N ALA A 122 10.22 -19.23 -5.98
CA ALA A 122 9.80 -20.56 -6.37
C ALA A 122 8.57 -20.98 -5.56
N LEU A 123 8.56 -20.71 -4.25
CA LEU A 123 7.40 -20.90 -3.39
C LEU A 123 6.21 -20.07 -3.90
N LEU A 124 6.39 -18.78 -4.16
CA LEU A 124 5.32 -17.93 -4.67
C LEU A 124 4.78 -18.43 -6.02
N GLN A 125 5.66 -18.91 -6.91
CA GLN A 125 5.25 -19.50 -8.17
C GLN A 125 4.43 -20.78 -7.96
N HIS A 126 4.91 -21.70 -7.13
CA HIS A 126 4.23 -22.95 -6.81
C HIS A 126 2.84 -22.73 -6.22
N ILE A 127 2.70 -21.80 -5.25
CA ILE A 127 1.40 -21.46 -4.67
C ILE A 127 0.50 -20.79 -5.70
N SER A 128 1.04 -19.92 -6.56
CA SER A 128 0.27 -19.30 -7.66
C SER A 128 -0.28 -20.35 -8.62
N ASP A 129 0.53 -21.32 -9.03
CA ASP A 129 0.10 -22.38 -9.94
C ASP A 129 -0.95 -23.27 -9.28
N ARG A 130 -0.81 -23.57 -7.99
CA ARG A 130 -1.83 -24.28 -7.22
C ARG A 130 -3.14 -23.51 -7.16
N VAL A 131 -3.10 -22.19 -6.95
CA VAL A 131 -4.28 -21.32 -6.92
C VAL A 131 -5.01 -21.31 -8.26
N ILE A 132 -4.28 -21.18 -9.38
CA ILE A 132 -4.86 -21.18 -10.72
C ILE A 132 -5.58 -22.50 -11.01
N ASN A 133 -5.08 -23.61 -10.46
CA ASN A 133 -5.63 -24.94 -10.67
C ASN A 133 -6.72 -25.34 -9.65
N ILE A 134 -7.16 -24.45 -8.76
CA ILE A 134 -8.20 -24.74 -7.74
C ILE A 134 -9.51 -25.24 -8.37
N SER A 135 -9.86 -24.76 -9.57
CA SER A 135 -11.09 -25.18 -10.27
C SER A 135 -11.13 -26.66 -10.65
N ALA A 136 -10.00 -27.37 -10.59
CA ALA A 136 -9.92 -28.79 -10.90
C ALA A 136 -10.30 -29.71 -9.72
N ASP A 137 -10.34 -29.21 -8.47
CA ASP A 137 -10.55 -30.03 -7.27
C ASP A 137 -11.43 -29.31 -6.24
N THR A 138 -12.74 -29.35 -6.47
CA THR A 138 -13.78 -28.73 -5.64
C THR A 138 -14.09 -29.48 -4.35
N ASN A 139 -13.49 -30.66 -4.13
CA ASN A 139 -13.78 -31.50 -2.95
C ASN A 139 -12.87 -31.18 -1.75
N ASN A 140 -11.78 -30.44 -1.95
CA ASN A 140 -10.88 -30.06 -0.89
C ASN A 140 -11.37 -28.77 -0.18
N PRO A 141 -11.60 -28.79 1.15
CA PRO A 141 -12.09 -27.62 1.90
C PRO A 141 -11.11 -26.44 1.87
N ASP A 142 -9.80 -26.69 1.74
CA ASP A 142 -8.81 -25.63 1.59
C ASP A 142 -8.95 -24.92 0.26
N ASN A 143 -9.17 -25.67 -0.83
CA ASN A 143 -9.38 -25.11 -2.16
C ASN A 143 -10.63 -24.23 -2.20
N GLN A 144 -11.71 -24.66 -1.53
CA GLN A 144 -12.94 -23.86 -1.38
C GLN A 144 -12.67 -22.58 -0.58
N THR A 145 -11.94 -22.67 0.53
CA THR A 145 -11.58 -21.50 1.34
C THR A 145 -10.76 -20.50 0.52
N VAL A 146 -9.75 -20.97 -0.21
CA VAL A 146 -8.93 -20.09 -1.07
C VAL A 146 -9.75 -19.49 -2.20
N ALA A 147 -10.64 -20.26 -2.85
CA ALA A 147 -11.55 -19.72 -3.86
C ALA A 147 -12.45 -18.61 -3.28
N GLN A 148 -13.04 -18.83 -2.10
CA GLN A 148 -13.84 -17.83 -1.41
C GLN A 148 -13.04 -16.58 -1.06
N LEU A 149 -11.79 -16.70 -0.60
CA LEU A 149 -10.93 -15.54 -0.33
C LEU A 149 -10.65 -14.75 -1.62
N LEU A 150 -10.56 -15.41 -2.77
CA LEU A 150 -10.33 -14.77 -4.07
C LEU A 150 -11.60 -14.21 -4.72
N GLU A 151 -12.78 -14.77 -4.41
CA GLU A 151 -14.08 -14.28 -4.88
C GLU A 151 -14.64 -13.16 -3.99
N SER A 152 -14.70 -13.38 -2.68
CA SER A 152 -15.22 -12.41 -1.69
C SER A 152 -14.41 -11.13 -1.62
N SER A 153 -13.16 -11.19 -2.05
CA SER A 153 -12.27 -10.05 -2.03
C SER A 153 -12.56 -9.04 -3.13
N LEU A 154 -13.53 -9.28 -4.03
CA LEU A 154 -14.03 -8.40 -5.11
C LEU A 154 -13.85 -6.90 -4.80
N ILE A 155 -12.65 -6.45 -5.14
CA ILE A 155 -12.14 -5.12 -5.46
C ILE A 155 -12.47 -4.02 -4.44
N THR A 156 -12.09 -4.21 -3.18
CA THR A 156 -11.97 -3.09 -2.24
C THR A 156 -10.51 -2.80 -1.91
N VAL A 157 -9.99 -1.72 -2.50
CA VAL A 157 -8.68 -1.15 -2.14
C VAL A 157 -8.72 -0.81 -0.64
N GLY A 158 -7.82 -1.40 0.14
CA GLY A 158 -7.77 -1.21 1.60
C GLY A 158 -8.12 -2.43 2.45
N MET A 159 -8.47 -3.57 1.84
CA MET A 159 -8.57 -4.83 2.61
C MET A 159 -7.26 -5.17 3.31
N ARG A 160 -7.39 -5.68 4.55
CA ARG A 160 -6.28 -6.25 5.30
C ARG A 160 -5.82 -7.54 4.61
N SER A 161 -4.53 -7.86 4.78
CA SER A 161 -3.98 -9.13 4.32
C SER A 161 -4.68 -10.29 5.03
N GLN A 162 -5.10 -11.30 4.27
CA GLN A 162 -5.72 -12.52 4.78
C GLN A 162 -4.72 -13.67 4.63
N SER A 163 -4.62 -14.55 5.62
CA SER A 163 -3.75 -15.73 5.52
C SER A 163 -4.42 -16.80 4.66
N LEU A 164 -3.64 -17.46 3.80
CA LEU A 164 -4.06 -18.70 3.18
C LEU A 164 -4.00 -19.85 4.21
N PRO A 165 -4.79 -20.92 4.03
CA PRO A 165 -4.71 -22.12 4.87
C PRO A 165 -3.30 -22.71 4.84
N THR A 166 -2.75 -23.04 6.01
CA THR A 166 -1.38 -23.58 6.12
C THR A 166 -1.24 -24.94 5.43
N SER A 167 -2.29 -25.77 5.45
CA SER A 167 -2.37 -27.02 4.70
C SER A 167 -2.31 -26.82 3.19
N PHE A 168 -2.86 -25.72 2.67
CA PHE A 168 -2.74 -25.34 1.26
C PHE A 168 -1.33 -24.86 0.89
N THR A 169 -0.64 -24.19 1.82
CA THR A 169 0.67 -23.61 1.57
C THR A 169 1.83 -24.52 1.93
N GLY A 170 1.57 -25.75 2.41
CA GLY A 170 2.62 -26.67 2.85
C GLY A 170 3.28 -26.25 4.17
N GLY A 171 2.54 -25.55 5.03
CA GLY A 171 3.02 -25.03 6.33
C GLY A 171 3.62 -23.63 6.25
N HIS A 172 3.69 -23.02 5.08
CA HIS A 172 4.25 -21.68 4.91
C HIS A 172 3.23 -20.57 5.20
N GLU A 173 3.69 -19.49 5.81
CA GLU A 173 2.86 -18.32 6.08
C GLU A 173 2.77 -17.45 4.81
N ILE A 174 1.68 -17.65 4.06
CA ILE A 174 1.39 -16.91 2.83
C ILE A 174 0.11 -16.10 3.02
N TYR A 175 0.20 -14.85 2.60
CA TYR A 175 -0.89 -13.89 2.69
C TYR A 175 -1.40 -13.54 1.30
N VAL A 176 -2.69 -13.26 1.20
CA VAL A 176 -3.35 -12.70 0.01
C VAL A 176 -3.83 -11.28 0.29
N LYS A 177 -3.65 -10.38 -0.68
CA LYS A 177 -4.10 -8.98 -0.61
C LYS A 177 -4.32 -8.38 -2.00
N PRO A 178 -5.32 -7.50 -2.18
CA PRO A 178 -5.39 -6.62 -3.35
C PRO A 178 -4.35 -5.50 -3.26
N PHE A 179 -3.66 -5.26 -4.38
CA PHE A 179 -2.70 -4.21 -4.56
C PHE A 179 -3.20 -3.23 -5.63
N ASP A 180 -3.15 -1.94 -5.32
CA ASP A 180 -3.57 -0.87 -6.23
C ASP A 180 -2.36 -0.36 -7.03
N PHE A 181 -2.47 -0.44 -8.35
CA PHE A 181 -1.45 -0.01 -9.31
C PHE A 181 -1.86 1.26 -10.07
N SER A 182 -2.97 1.91 -9.70
CA SER A 182 -3.47 3.11 -10.39
C SER A 182 -2.48 4.27 -10.43
N ASN A 183 -1.66 4.39 -9.39
CA ASN A 183 -0.61 5.41 -9.30
C ASN A 183 0.75 4.92 -9.83
N MET A 184 0.81 3.73 -10.43
CA MET A 184 2.03 3.18 -11.01
C MET A 184 2.21 3.66 -12.45
N ASP A 185 3.43 4.03 -12.81
CA ASP A 185 3.75 4.36 -14.21
C ASP A 185 3.75 3.11 -15.09
N LYS A 186 3.39 3.31 -16.37
CA LYS A 186 3.30 2.22 -17.34
C LYS A 186 4.59 1.41 -17.43
N ALA A 187 5.74 2.07 -17.39
CA ALA A 187 7.05 1.40 -17.45
C ALA A 187 7.28 0.42 -16.29
N ALA A 188 6.88 0.77 -15.07
CA ALA A 188 7.01 -0.15 -13.93
C ALA A 188 6.01 -1.28 -13.99
N TYR A 189 4.78 -1.00 -14.44
CA TYR A 189 3.80 -2.04 -14.65
C TYR A 189 4.28 -3.06 -15.69
N ASP A 190 4.78 -2.57 -16.83
CA ASP A 190 5.37 -3.42 -17.88
C ASP A 190 6.54 -4.23 -17.32
N TYR A 191 7.42 -3.63 -16.51
CA TYR A 191 8.52 -4.35 -15.85
C TYR A 191 8.03 -5.51 -14.97
N ILE A 192 6.94 -5.32 -14.21
CA ILE A 192 6.36 -6.36 -13.36
C ILE A 192 5.76 -7.49 -14.21
N GLN A 193 5.10 -7.15 -15.32
CA GLN A 193 4.58 -8.15 -16.26
C GLN A 193 5.71 -8.98 -16.89
N HIS A 194 6.81 -8.35 -17.32
CA HIS A 194 7.99 -9.05 -17.84
C HIS A 194 8.65 -9.98 -16.81
N ARG A 195 8.41 -9.77 -15.51
CA ARG A 195 8.89 -10.63 -14.42
C ARG A 195 7.82 -11.57 -13.86
N ASN A 196 6.93 -12.06 -14.71
CA ASN A 196 5.87 -13.02 -14.36
C ASN A 196 4.97 -12.52 -13.21
N GLY A 197 4.74 -11.21 -13.14
CA GLY A 197 3.89 -10.59 -12.13
C GLY A 197 4.51 -10.56 -10.73
N ILE A 198 5.81 -10.76 -10.57
CA ILE A 198 6.49 -10.69 -9.27
C ILE A 198 6.99 -9.25 -9.04
N PHE A 199 6.75 -8.69 -7.86
CA PHE A 199 7.13 -7.32 -7.51
C PHE A 199 7.48 -7.16 -6.02
N PRO A 200 8.36 -6.20 -5.66
CA PRO A 200 8.67 -5.92 -4.27
C PRO A 200 7.56 -5.13 -3.58
N VAL A 201 7.39 -5.40 -2.30
CA VAL A 201 6.36 -4.82 -1.44
C VAL A 201 6.97 -4.34 -0.14
N LEU A 202 6.57 -3.14 0.28
CA LEU A 202 6.96 -2.54 1.56
C LEU A 202 5.77 -2.50 2.49
N TYR A 203 6.02 -2.80 3.77
CA TYR A 203 5.03 -2.55 4.82
C TYR A 203 5.12 -1.11 5.29
N VAL A 204 4.06 -0.36 5.02
CA VAL A 204 3.94 1.06 5.37
C VAL A 204 2.62 1.28 6.10
N ASN A 205 2.67 1.87 7.31
CA ASN A 205 1.49 2.29 8.06
C ASN A 205 0.37 1.23 8.14
N HIS A 206 0.72 0.01 8.56
CA HIS A 206 -0.21 -1.13 8.67
C HIS A 206 -0.75 -1.70 7.35
N THR A 207 -0.20 -1.30 6.20
CA THR A 207 -0.55 -1.88 4.90
C THR A 207 0.68 -2.25 4.11
N TYR A 208 0.52 -3.22 3.21
CA TYR A 208 1.53 -3.62 2.23
C TYR A 208 1.30 -2.85 0.93
N VAL A 209 2.34 -2.19 0.41
CA VAL A 209 2.27 -1.29 -0.74
C VAL A 209 3.27 -1.73 -1.79
N PRO A 210 2.89 -1.79 -3.09
CA PRO A 210 3.82 -2.13 -4.15
C PRO A 210 4.91 -1.06 -4.28
N VAL A 211 6.14 -1.50 -4.57
CA VAL A 211 7.31 -0.63 -4.68
C VAL A 211 7.82 -0.64 -6.10
N VAL A 212 8.03 0.54 -6.66
CA VAL A 212 8.64 0.73 -7.98
C VAL A 212 10.08 1.16 -7.80
N LEU A 213 11.02 0.27 -8.06
CA LEU A 213 12.43 0.61 -8.05
C LEU A 213 12.81 1.38 -9.32
N ARG A 214 12.41 2.66 -9.45
CA ARG A 214 12.78 3.51 -10.61
C ARG A 214 14.30 3.53 -10.85
N ASP A 215 15.10 3.58 -9.79
CA ASP A 215 16.57 3.57 -9.87
C ASP A 215 17.19 2.20 -10.19
N TYR A 216 16.39 1.12 -10.29
CA TYR A 216 16.82 -0.19 -10.75
C TYR A 216 16.10 -0.69 -12.00
N ILE A 217 15.15 0.09 -12.53
CA ILE A 217 14.52 -0.13 -13.84
C ILE A 217 15.46 0.37 -14.97
N ILE A 218 16.55 1.08 -14.64
CA ILE A 218 17.59 1.51 -15.59
C ILE A 218 18.95 0.97 -15.13
N ALA A 219 19.23 -0.29 -15.46
CA ALA A 219 20.58 -0.80 -15.72
C ALA A 219 20.47 -2.19 -16.38
N LEU A 220 19.84 -2.21 -17.55
CA LEU A 220 20.22 -3.12 -18.62
C LEU A 220 20.63 -2.21 -19.77
N ASP A 221 21.81 -1.60 -19.60
CA ASP A 221 22.60 -1.08 -20.70
C ASP A 221 24.07 -1.07 -20.24
N LYS A 222 24.66 -2.27 -20.28
CA LYS A 222 25.94 -2.62 -20.93
C LYS A 222 26.35 -4.03 -20.56
#